data_AF-A0A9P5JAT3-F1
#
_entry.id   AF-A0A9P5JAT3-F1
#
_cell.length_a   1.000
_cell.length_b   1.000
_cell.length_c   1.000
_cell.angle_alpha   90.00
_cell.angle_beta   90.00
_cell.angle_gamma   90.00
#
_symmetry.space_group_name_H-M   'P 1'
#
loop_
_entity.id
_entity.type
_entity.pdbx_description
1 polymer ?
#
loop_
_entity_poly.entity_id
_entity_poly.type
_entity_poly.pdbx_seq_one_letter_code
_entity_poly.pdbx_strand_id
1 'polypeptide(L)'
;MDENHRTLMKLFNCIEEDNCEPNQGKVVILNSYHFKGGLWGWTSGEDIWCIAGLKNMGYSYLYAAEIDRAVTLYQMFPDLVRGVLMEDGDVTKCFENTLDCVKSDVNLDGIPVWKLFSFYFWASPNHPLGSKWTLSPENYTTEWEDNTNTYLGYSVELSCLSHPDHPEFSYWVPPDERPEGQAYIFAKRQSYFAPQRDLAFPLSFWDRAAKRTGVRFVAGAENDKEERARRKDMPKLDGEVPEVLPESITNYGLLPQSDFVDAIAHSRLLVGVGNPIISPTPYEALCLGVPFINPILRWDTKNPMNRREWDSQHAGLKWLDPPYVYNVFKDDEEGFLKAIEAALSTPIESYILPRMTMAAVEGRLSAILEADWKKEAELVLEERRRQGSGAKVCSVLSYQWKFRPTSSFFVAAFHAIASPAVPRRIRIGIHEYFTFFHHPSSFFHAISHQHQ
;
A
#
# COMPACT_ATOMS: atom_id res chain seq x y z
N MET A 1 -9.48 9.70 16.22
CA MET A 1 -8.86 9.61 17.56
C MET A 1 -9.40 8.41 18.35
N ASP A 2 -10.65 8.02 18.11
CA ASP A 2 -11.31 6.88 18.77
C ASP A 2 -10.67 5.51 18.45
N GLU A 3 -10.27 5.27 17.20
CA GLU A 3 -9.79 3.94 16.76
C GLU A 3 -8.55 3.42 17.50
N ASN A 4 -7.55 4.27 17.69
CA ASN A 4 -6.34 3.90 18.43
C ASN A 4 -6.66 3.58 19.89
N HIS A 5 -7.51 4.38 20.53
CA HIS A 5 -7.88 4.15 21.92
C HIS A 5 -8.59 2.81 22.08
N ARG A 6 -9.57 2.53 21.21
CA ARG A 6 -10.28 1.25 21.18
C ARG A 6 -9.34 0.07 20.95
N THR A 7 -8.41 0.18 20.01
CA THR A 7 -7.43 -0.88 19.71
C THR A 7 -6.49 -1.11 20.90
N LEU A 8 -5.97 -0.03 21.51
CA LEU A 8 -5.11 -0.11 22.68
C LEU A 8 -5.82 -0.76 23.88
N MET A 9 -7.07 -0.37 24.16
CA MET A 9 -7.85 -0.98 25.25
C MET A 9 -8.04 -2.48 25.03
N LYS A 10 -8.39 -2.91 23.81
CA LYS A 10 -8.51 -4.33 23.48
C LYS A 10 -7.19 -5.09 23.60
N LEU A 11 -6.09 -4.47 23.18
CA LEU A 11 -4.76 -5.05 23.27
C LEU A 11 -4.32 -5.21 24.73
N PHE A 12 -4.49 -4.16 25.55
CA PHE A 12 -4.14 -4.21 26.97
C PHE A 12 -4.97 -5.25 27.71
N ASN A 13 -6.29 -5.25 27.52
CA ASN A 13 -7.16 -6.22 28.16
C ASN A 13 -6.75 -7.65 27.81
N CYS A 14 -6.47 -7.94 26.53
CA CYS A 14 -6.13 -9.31 26.16
C CYS A 14 -4.77 -9.78 26.68
N ILE A 15 -3.80 -8.86 26.80
CA ILE A 15 -2.48 -9.14 27.38
C ILE A 15 -2.62 -9.37 28.88
N GLU A 16 -3.41 -8.54 29.57
CA GLU A 16 -3.63 -8.65 31.02
C GLU A 16 -4.36 -9.95 31.39
N GLU A 17 -5.32 -10.37 30.57
CA GLU A 17 -6.11 -11.58 30.78
C GLU A 17 -5.47 -12.85 30.16
N ASP A 18 -4.32 -12.74 29.48
CA ASP A 18 -3.64 -13.81 28.74
C ASP A 18 -4.57 -14.58 27.78
N ASN A 19 -5.44 -13.85 27.08
CA ASN A 19 -6.49 -14.40 26.23
C ASN A 19 -6.54 -13.76 24.83
N CYS A 20 -5.44 -13.19 24.35
CA CYS A 20 -5.38 -12.58 23.02
C CYS A 20 -5.75 -13.58 21.91
N GLU A 21 -6.66 -13.15 21.05
CA GLU A 21 -7.00 -13.83 19.81
C GLU A 21 -5.79 -13.95 18.87
N PRO A 22 -5.82 -14.83 17.87
CA PRO A 22 -4.76 -14.93 16.87
C PRO A 22 -4.37 -13.56 16.30
N ASN A 23 -3.08 -13.23 16.35
CA ASN A 23 -2.48 -11.96 15.93
C ASN A 23 -2.91 -10.71 16.71
N GLN A 24 -3.85 -10.77 17.66
CA GLN A 24 -4.28 -9.59 18.42
C GLN A 24 -3.11 -8.97 19.19
N GLY A 25 -2.21 -9.80 19.75
CA GLY A 25 -0.98 -9.36 20.40
C GLY A 25 0.14 -8.90 19.45
N LYS A 26 -0.10 -8.83 18.14
CA LYS A 26 0.87 -8.36 17.14
C LYS A 26 0.44 -7.00 16.63
N VAL A 27 1.34 -6.02 16.74
CA VAL A 27 1.03 -4.61 16.44
C VAL A 27 1.59 -4.21 15.08
N VAL A 28 0.80 -3.48 14.28
CA VAL A 28 1.24 -2.81 13.06
C VAL A 28 1.00 -1.31 13.20
N ILE A 29 2.03 -0.50 12.97
CA ILE A 29 1.90 0.95 13.03
C ILE A 29 1.73 1.48 11.61
N LEU A 30 0.68 2.26 11.39
CA LEU A 30 0.28 2.84 10.11
C LEU A 30 0.57 4.34 10.13
N ASN A 31 1.70 4.75 9.55
CA ASN A 31 2.15 6.14 9.49
C ASN A 31 2.17 6.64 8.04
N SER A 32 1.00 6.69 7.43
CA SER A 32 0.78 7.37 6.17
C SER A 32 -0.51 8.18 6.26
N TYR A 33 -0.50 9.34 5.62
CA TYR A 33 -1.71 10.14 5.49
C TYR A 33 -2.79 9.40 4.69
N HIS A 34 -2.42 8.45 3.82
CA HIS A 34 -3.36 7.62 3.07
C HIS A 34 -4.19 6.69 3.96
N PHE A 35 -3.57 6.06 4.96
CA PHE A 35 -4.32 5.23 5.92
C PHE A 35 -5.34 6.04 6.71
N LYS A 36 -5.00 7.29 7.03
CA LYS A 36 -5.93 8.22 7.69
C LYS A 36 -6.99 8.75 6.73
N GLY A 37 -6.60 8.99 5.48
CA GLY A 37 -7.51 9.31 4.38
C GLY A 37 -8.57 8.25 4.22
N GLY A 38 -8.20 6.97 4.14
CA GLY A 38 -9.12 5.85 4.07
C GLY A 38 -10.12 5.80 5.24
N LEU A 39 -9.67 6.11 6.47
CA LEU A 39 -10.58 6.25 7.63
C LEU A 39 -11.58 7.41 7.49
N TRP A 40 -11.21 8.45 6.74
CA TRP A 40 -12.05 9.61 6.45
C TRP A 40 -12.85 9.44 5.16
N GLY A 41 -12.84 8.24 4.56
CA GLY A 41 -13.55 7.95 3.32
C GLY A 41 -12.85 8.49 2.07
N TRP A 42 -11.54 8.72 2.11
CA TRP A 42 -10.76 8.92 0.89
C TRP A 42 -10.61 7.59 0.16
N THR A 43 -10.64 7.67 -1.16
CA THR A 43 -10.78 6.51 -2.04
C THR A 43 -9.74 6.53 -3.16
N SER A 44 -8.64 7.27 -2.97
CA SER A 44 -7.54 7.20 -3.92
C SER A 44 -6.92 5.80 -3.90
N GLY A 45 -6.19 5.46 -4.98
CA GLY A 45 -5.63 4.13 -5.12
C GLY A 45 -4.71 3.77 -3.95
N GLU A 46 -4.06 4.77 -3.38
CA GLU A 46 -3.17 4.72 -2.22
C GLU A 46 -3.92 4.51 -0.88
N ASP A 47 -5.17 4.94 -0.77
CA ASP A 47 -5.93 4.93 0.51
C ASP A 47 -6.53 3.55 0.84
N ILE A 48 -6.64 2.65 -0.14
CA ILE A 48 -7.40 1.40 -0.03
C ILE A 48 -6.57 0.16 0.34
N TRP A 49 -5.33 0.32 0.81
CA TRP A 49 -4.43 -0.83 1.01
C TRP A 49 -4.52 -1.42 2.41
N CYS A 50 -4.42 -2.75 2.45
CA CYS A 50 -4.09 -3.63 3.58
C CYS A 50 -4.88 -3.53 4.91
N ILE A 51 -5.57 -2.43 5.22
CA ILE A 51 -6.29 -2.24 6.50
C ILE A 51 -7.33 -3.34 6.71
N ALA A 52 -8.10 -3.65 5.66
CA ALA A 52 -9.07 -4.73 5.69
C ALA A 52 -8.43 -6.09 5.99
N GLY A 53 -7.29 -6.39 5.34
CA GLY A 53 -6.53 -7.61 5.60
C GLY A 53 -5.97 -7.68 7.02
N LEU A 54 -5.44 -6.56 7.56
CA LEU A 54 -4.99 -6.49 8.96
C LEU A 54 -6.14 -6.82 9.92
N LYS A 55 -7.30 -6.22 9.70
CA LYS A 55 -8.50 -6.41 10.51
C LYS A 55 -8.99 -7.86 10.44
N ASN A 56 -9.11 -8.44 9.24
CA ASN A 56 -9.57 -9.82 9.04
C ASN A 56 -8.64 -10.84 9.68
N MET A 57 -7.32 -10.62 9.59
CA MET A 57 -6.32 -11.48 10.21
C MET A 57 -6.16 -11.28 11.72
N GLY A 58 -6.88 -10.32 12.33
CA GLY A 58 -6.87 -10.07 13.77
C GLY A 58 -5.69 -9.26 14.29
N TYR A 59 -4.91 -8.58 13.44
CA TYR A 59 -3.80 -7.72 13.90
C TYR A 59 -4.32 -6.48 14.63
N SER A 60 -3.63 -6.08 15.70
CA SER A 60 -3.83 -4.75 16.29
C SER A 60 -3.09 -3.71 15.44
N TYR A 61 -3.79 -2.76 14.82
CA TYR A 61 -3.16 -1.69 14.05
C TYR A 61 -3.40 -0.31 14.66
N LEU A 62 -2.37 0.53 14.64
CA LEU A 62 -2.37 1.85 15.28
C LEU A 62 -1.97 2.92 14.27
N TYR A 63 -2.79 3.96 14.15
CA TYR A 63 -2.52 5.08 13.25
C TYR A 63 -1.58 6.10 13.90
N ALA A 64 -0.57 6.53 13.16
CA ALA A 64 0.29 7.65 13.51
C ALA A 64 0.18 8.73 12.44
N ALA A 65 -0.18 9.95 12.83
CA ALA A 65 -0.27 11.06 11.88
C ALA A 65 1.10 11.60 11.47
N GLU A 66 2.11 11.41 12.32
CA GLU A 66 3.45 11.98 12.19
C GLU A 66 4.48 10.97 12.75
N ILE A 67 5.75 11.14 12.34
CA ILE A 67 6.85 10.25 12.70
C ILE A 67 7.02 10.13 14.22
N ASP A 68 7.00 11.25 14.95
CA ASP A 68 7.16 11.27 16.41
C ASP A 68 6.09 10.43 17.13
N ARG A 69 4.86 10.45 16.57
CA ARG A 69 3.79 9.61 17.10
C ARG A 69 4.02 8.13 16.80
N ALA A 70 4.55 7.79 15.63
CA ALA A 70 4.92 6.41 15.29
C ALA A 70 6.00 5.88 16.24
N VAL A 71 7.02 6.70 16.55
CA VAL A 71 8.07 6.37 17.53
C VAL A 71 7.48 6.14 18.91
N THR A 72 6.63 7.06 19.39
CA THR A 72 5.98 6.92 20.70
C THR A 72 5.17 5.61 20.79
N LEU A 73 4.40 5.28 19.75
CA LEU A 73 3.63 4.04 19.71
C LEU A 73 4.51 2.80 19.67
N TYR A 74 5.64 2.86 18.94
CA TYR A 74 6.62 1.78 18.93
C TYR A 74 7.23 1.55 20.32
N GLN A 75 7.62 2.62 21.02
CA GLN A 75 8.22 2.55 22.36
C GLN A 75 7.28 1.98 23.42
N MET A 76 5.96 2.11 23.23
CA MET A 76 4.99 1.49 24.14
C MET A 76 4.99 -0.06 24.03
N PHE A 77 5.30 -0.62 22.85
CA PHE A 77 5.20 -2.06 22.59
C PHE A 77 6.31 -2.59 21.65
N PRO A 78 7.60 -2.35 21.95
CA PRO A 78 8.69 -2.57 20.99
C PRO A 78 8.76 -4.03 20.50
N ASP A 79 8.42 -4.98 21.37
CA ASP A 79 8.46 -6.41 21.09
C ASP A 79 7.21 -6.93 20.35
N LEU A 80 6.07 -6.23 20.46
CA LEU A 80 4.82 -6.62 19.80
C LEU A 80 4.73 -6.08 18.37
N VAL A 81 5.43 -5.00 18.06
CA VAL A 81 5.39 -4.37 16.73
C VAL A 81 6.06 -5.25 15.68
N ARG A 82 5.28 -5.68 14.68
CA ARG A 82 5.73 -6.48 13.52
C ARG A 82 6.23 -5.62 12.36
N GLY A 83 5.68 -4.42 12.20
CA GLY A 83 6.11 -3.49 11.17
C GLY A 83 5.52 -2.09 11.37
N VAL A 84 6.22 -1.11 10.80
CA VAL A 84 5.80 0.30 10.73
C VAL A 84 5.74 0.65 9.24
N LEU A 85 4.54 0.80 8.72
CA LEU A 85 4.29 1.14 7.32
C LEU A 85 4.21 2.66 7.23
N MET A 86 5.13 3.29 6.50
CA MET A 86 5.23 4.74 6.39
C MET A 86 5.35 5.18 4.93
N GLU A 87 4.99 6.43 4.65
CA GLU A 87 5.37 7.06 3.37
C GLU A 87 6.89 6.98 3.17
N ASP A 88 7.34 6.81 1.93
CA ASP A 88 8.77 6.68 1.59
C ASP A 88 9.61 7.89 2.05
N GLY A 89 9.05 9.09 1.93
CA GLY A 89 9.69 10.31 2.42
C GLY A 89 9.86 10.31 3.94
N ASP A 90 8.93 9.73 4.69
CA ASP A 90 8.98 9.68 6.15
C ASP A 90 9.86 8.53 6.66
N VAL A 91 9.93 7.40 5.94
CA VAL A 91 10.98 6.39 6.16
C VAL A 91 12.36 7.03 6.04
N THR A 92 12.58 7.80 4.96
CA THR A 92 13.87 8.45 4.72
C THR A 92 14.21 9.41 5.86
N LYS A 93 13.29 10.32 6.23
CA LYS A 93 13.50 11.24 7.36
C LYS A 93 13.77 10.50 8.68
N CYS A 94 13.02 9.44 8.97
CA CYS A 94 13.20 8.64 10.18
C CYS A 94 14.58 7.97 10.20
N PHE A 95 14.99 7.37 9.08
CA PHE A 95 16.31 6.73 8.94
C PHE A 95 17.46 7.73 9.12
N GLU A 96 17.27 8.98 8.72
CA GLU A 96 18.28 10.03 8.88
C GLU A 96 18.29 10.65 10.28
N ASN A 97 17.17 10.60 11.01
CA ASN A 97 17.09 11.07 12.39
C ASN A 97 17.52 9.98 13.39
N THR A 98 18.82 9.92 13.67
CA THR A 98 19.41 9.00 14.66
C THR A 98 19.13 9.39 16.10
N LEU A 99 18.67 10.62 16.37
CA LEU A 99 18.44 11.10 17.74
C LEU A 99 17.04 10.73 18.24
N ASP A 100 16.03 10.88 17.39
CA ASP A 100 14.63 10.79 17.84
C ASP A 100 13.84 9.68 17.15
N CYS A 101 14.28 9.15 16.00
CA CYS A 101 13.47 8.17 15.26
C CYS A 101 14.09 6.77 15.16
N VAL A 102 15.14 6.61 14.36
CA VAL A 102 15.71 5.28 14.11
C VAL A 102 16.56 4.83 15.28
N LYS A 103 16.53 3.53 15.56
CA LYS A 103 17.42 2.93 16.57
C LYS A 103 18.88 3.23 16.25
N SER A 104 19.62 3.75 17.20
CA SER A 104 21.02 4.16 17.02
C SER A 104 21.80 4.04 18.33
N ASP A 105 23.07 4.46 18.32
CA ASP A 105 23.92 4.55 19.50
C ASP A 105 23.50 5.59 20.53
N VAL A 106 22.74 6.59 20.07
CA VAL A 106 22.22 7.68 20.89
C VAL A 106 20.70 7.57 21.11
N ASN A 107 20.03 6.66 20.40
CA ASN A 107 18.60 6.37 20.53
C ASN A 107 18.35 4.85 20.62
N LEU A 108 18.48 4.29 21.81
CA LEU A 108 18.37 2.84 22.04
C LEU A 108 16.96 2.29 21.83
N ASP A 109 15.96 3.15 22.06
CA ASP A 109 14.53 2.85 22.01
C ASP A 109 13.89 3.28 20.67
N GLY A 110 14.70 3.74 19.73
CA GLY A 110 14.25 4.09 18.39
C GLY A 110 13.75 2.87 17.60
N ILE A 111 13.08 3.14 16.48
CA ILE A 111 12.53 2.10 15.62
C ILE A 111 13.68 1.45 14.84
N PRO A 112 13.84 0.13 14.89
CA PRO A 112 14.83 -0.53 14.05
C PRO A 112 14.50 -0.40 12.56
N VAL A 113 15.51 -0.13 11.74
CA VAL A 113 15.29 0.15 10.31
C VAL A 113 14.68 -1.03 9.56
N TRP A 114 14.93 -2.27 10.01
CA TRP A 114 14.32 -3.46 9.40
C TRP A 114 12.83 -3.64 9.72
N LYS A 115 12.27 -2.88 10.67
CA LYS A 115 10.82 -2.81 10.94
C LYS A 115 10.13 -1.69 10.17
N LEU A 116 10.88 -0.80 9.52
CA LEU A 116 10.32 0.26 8.68
C LEU A 116 10.02 -0.31 7.28
N PHE A 117 8.85 -0.01 6.75
CA PHE A 117 8.46 -0.36 5.38
C PHE A 117 7.99 0.90 4.66
N SER A 118 8.56 1.14 3.48
CA SER A 118 8.10 2.20 2.60
C SER A 118 6.84 1.76 1.89
N PHE A 119 5.74 2.43 2.17
CA PHE A 119 4.50 2.37 1.43
C PHE A 119 4.66 3.25 0.19
N TYR A 120 4.85 2.64 -0.98
CA TYR A 120 5.27 3.38 -2.17
C TYR A 120 4.55 2.90 -3.42
N PHE A 121 3.85 3.81 -4.09
CA PHE A 121 3.02 3.46 -5.24
C PHE A 121 3.83 2.98 -6.43
N TRP A 122 5.04 3.50 -6.64
CA TRP A 122 5.74 3.37 -7.92
C TRP A 122 6.73 2.21 -7.99
N ALA A 123 7.19 1.95 -9.21
CA ALA A 123 8.08 0.86 -9.57
C ALA A 123 9.43 0.89 -8.85
N SER A 124 10.00 2.08 -8.65
CA SER A 124 11.36 2.17 -8.14
C SER A 124 11.46 1.73 -6.68
N PRO A 125 12.55 1.08 -6.27
CA PRO A 125 12.84 0.88 -4.85
C PRO A 125 12.96 2.23 -4.14
N ASN A 126 12.35 2.37 -2.97
CA ASN A 126 12.33 3.63 -2.24
C ASN A 126 12.42 3.40 -0.73
N HIS A 127 13.45 2.67 -0.29
CA HIS A 127 13.75 2.39 1.11
C HIS A 127 15.27 2.29 1.32
N PRO A 128 15.83 2.74 2.47
CA PRO A 128 17.27 2.67 2.74
C PRO A 128 17.89 1.26 2.60
N LEU A 129 17.11 0.21 2.88
CA LEU A 129 17.51 -1.21 2.75
C LEU A 129 17.25 -1.80 1.36
N GLY A 130 16.57 -1.06 0.47
CA GLY A 130 16.27 -1.48 -0.89
C GLY A 130 14.87 -2.08 -1.07
N SER A 131 14.67 -2.71 -2.21
CA SER A 131 13.38 -3.09 -2.78
C SER A 131 12.53 -4.01 -1.91
N LYS A 132 13.15 -4.93 -1.16
CA LYS A 132 12.43 -5.85 -0.26
C LYS A 132 11.62 -5.13 0.84
N TRP A 133 11.99 -3.89 1.19
CA TRP A 133 11.26 -3.06 2.17
C TRP A 133 10.41 -1.97 1.52
N THR A 134 10.33 -1.95 0.19
CA THR A 134 9.42 -1.07 -0.57
C THR A 134 8.19 -1.88 -0.96
N LEU A 135 7.05 -1.54 -0.36
CA LEU A 135 5.76 -2.21 -0.58
C LEU A 135 5.02 -1.55 -1.74
N SER A 136 4.65 -2.32 -2.76
CA SER A 136 4.00 -1.83 -3.97
C SER A 136 2.54 -2.30 -4.15
N PRO A 137 1.67 -1.51 -4.82
CA PRO A 137 0.28 -1.86 -5.12
C PRO A 137 0.13 -2.84 -6.27
N GLU A 138 1.09 -2.89 -7.17
CA GLU A 138 1.07 -3.73 -8.34
C GLU A 138 2.26 -4.66 -8.33
N ASN A 139 2.10 -5.79 -9.01
CA ASN A 139 3.20 -6.71 -9.22
C ASN A 139 4.06 -6.22 -10.39
N TYR A 140 4.99 -5.33 -10.08
CA TYR A 140 5.81 -4.69 -11.10
C TYR A 140 6.88 -5.58 -11.73
N THR A 141 7.12 -6.78 -11.19
CA THR A 141 8.02 -7.78 -11.79
C THR A 141 7.54 -8.24 -13.18
N THR A 142 6.25 -8.11 -13.48
CA THR A 142 5.70 -8.44 -14.81
C THR A 142 5.96 -7.36 -15.86
N GLU A 143 6.23 -6.13 -15.40
CA GLU A 143 6.44 -4.96 -16.25
C GLU A 143 7.93 -4.67 -16.45
N TRP A 144 8.71 -4.79 -15.38
CA TRP A 144 10.12 -4.45 -15.36
C TRP A 144 10.92 -5.56 -14.69
N GLU A 145 11.77 -6.24 -15.45
CA GLU A 145 12.53 -7.42 -14.98
C GLU A 145 13.41 -7.12 -13.76
N ASP A 146 13.94 -5.90 -13.68
CA ASP A 146 14.79 -5.47 -12.57
C ASP A 146 13.99 -5.01 -11.34
N ASN A 147 12.66 -4.94 -11.44
CA ASN A 147 11.84 -4.57 -10.31
C ASN A 147 11.76 -5.72 -9.31
N THR A 148 12.18 -5.44 -8.08
CA THR A 148 12.20 -6.42 -6.99
C THR A 148 11.47 -5.90 -5.76
N ASN A 149 10.60 -4.89 -5.93
CA ASN A 149 9.78 -4.36 -4.84
C ASN A 149 8.85 -5.46 -4.31
N THR A 150 8.57 -5.41 -3.02
CA THR A 150 7.69 -6.37 -2.37
C THR A 150 6.25 -6.05 -2.75
N TYR A 151 5.65 -6.88 -3.59
CA TYR A 151 4.25 -6.74 -3.98
C TYR A 151 3.32 -7.01 -2.78
N LEU A 152 2.66 -5.96 -2.29
CA LEU A 152 1.62 -6.06 -1.28
C LEU A 152 0.23 -6.15 -1.94
N GLY A 153 -0.04 -5.23 -2.86
CA GLY A 153 -1.31 -5.12 -3.55
C GLY A 153 -2.49 -4.72 -2.67
N TYR A 154 -3.67 -4.78 -3.26
CA TYR A 154 -4.95 -4.44 -2.65
C TYR A 154 -6.03 -5.40 -3.16
N SER A 155 -7.15 -5.44 -2.44
CA SER A 155 -8.34 -6.20 -2.84
C SER A 155 -9.43 -5.22 -3.26
N VAL A 156 -10.17 -5.61 -4.30
CA VAL A 156 -11.36 -4.88 -4.78
C VAL A 156 -12.65 -5.46 -4.20
N GLU A 157 -12.58 -6.58 -3.47
CA GLU A 157 -13.78 -7.28 -2.97
C GLU A 157 -14.64 -6.39 -2.07
N LEU A 158 -14.03 -5.54 -1.26
CA LEU A 158 -14.80 -4.63 -0.41
C LEU A 158 -15.59 -3.60 -1.19
N SER A 159 -15.05 -3.08 -2.30
CA SER A 159 -15.75 -2.06 -3.08
C SER A 159 -16.79 -2.67 -4.03
N CYS A 160 -16.59 -3.89 -4.54
CA CYS A 160 -17.54 -4.51 -5.47
C CYS A 160 -18.54 -5.49 -4.84
N LEU A 161 -18.19 -6.17 -3.74
CA LEU A 161 -19.06 -7.19 -3.12
C LEU A 161 -19.92 -6.64 -1.97
N SER A 162 -19.64 -5.45 -1.44
CA SER A 162 -20.36 -4.89 -0.29
C SER A 162 -21.10 -3.61 -0.68
N HIS A 163 -22.44 -3.65 -0.71
CA HIS A 163 -23.25 -2.43 -0.84
C HIS A 163 -23.38 -1.71 0.53
N PRO A 164 -23.15 -0.40 0.65
CA PRO A 164 -23.15 0.34 1.92
C PRO A 164 -24.48 0.26 2.67
N ASP A 165 -25.59 0.39 1.94
CA ASP A 165 -26.94 0.33 2.53
C ASP A 165 -27.44 -1.10 2.75
N HIS A 166 -26.76 -2.07 2.13
CA HIS A 166 -27.16 -3.47 2.12
C HIS A 166 -25.93 -4.37 2.01
N PRO A 167 -25.19 -4.58 3.10
CA PRO A 167 -23.96 -5.39 3.07
C PRO A 167 -24.21 -6.85 2.65
N GLU A 168 -25.46 -7.31 2.63
CA GLU A 168 -25.91 -8.58 2.05
C GLU A 168 -25.99 -8.58 0.51
N PHE A 169 -26.03 -7.42 -0.14
CA PHE A 169 -26.14 -7.26 -1.58
C PHE A 169 -24.82 -6.77 -2.19
N SER A 170 -24.45 -7.37 -3.33
CA SER A 170 -23.32 -6.92 -4.14
C SER A 170 -23.76 -5.79 -5.06
N TYR A 171 -22.81 -4.91 -5.42
CA TYR A 171 -23.01 -3.95 -6.50
C TYR A 171 -23.10 -4.60 -7.88
N TRP A 172 -22.82 -5.89 -8.01
CA TRP A 172 -22.90 -6.58 -9.29
C TRP A 172 -24.34 -6.56 -9.84
N VAL A 173 -24.50 -6.01 -11.04
CA VAL A 173 -25.76 -6.00 -11.78
C VAL A 173 -25.66 -7.00 -12.94
N PRO A 174 -26.61 -7.96 -13.08
CA PRO A 174 -26.64 -8.89 -14.20
C PRO A 174 -26.59 -8.18 -15.56
N PRO A 175 -25.85 -8.70 -16.55
CA PRO A 175 -25.70 -8.03 -17.85
C PRO A 175 -27.01 -7.69 -18.58
N ASP A 176 -28.05 -8.50 -18.40
CA ASP A 176 -29.38 -8.34 -18.98
C ASP A 176 -30.22 -7.26 -18.28
N GLU A 177 -29.89 -6.90 -17.04
CA GLU A 177 -30.52 -5.81 -16.28
C GLU A 177 -29.85 -4.45 -16.51
N ARG A 178 -28.66 -4.43 -17.10
CA ARG A 178 -27.91 -3.19 -17.35
C ARG A 178 -28.57 -2.37 -18.47
N PRO A 179 -28.74 -1.04 -18.28
CA PRO A 179 -29.25 -0.14 -19.30
C PRO A 179 -28.62 -0.40 -20.67
N GLU A 180 -29.46 -0.52 -21.70
CA GLU A 180 -29.01 -0.84 -23.05
C GLU A 180 -27.96 0.18 -23.52
N GLY A 181 -26.75 -0.33 -23.78
CA GLY A 181 -25.68 0.43 -24.41
C GLY A 181 -24.95 1.45 -23.53
N GLN A 182 -25.03 1.43 -22.20
CA GLN A 182 -24.19 2.36 -21.40
C GLN A 182 -22.72 1.91 -21.35
N ALA A 183 -21.78 2.83 -21.63
CA ALA A 183 -20.34 2.64 -21.40
C ALA A 183 -19.78 3.77 -20.51
N TYR A 184 -19.07 3.40 -19.44
CA TYR A 184 -18.47 4.36 -18.52
C TYR A 184 -17.07 4.74 -18.98
N ILE A 185 -16.77 6.03 -19.06
CA ILE A 185 -15.46 6.54 -19.41
C ILE A 185 -14.61 6.67 -18.15
N PHE A 186 -13.46 6.02 -18.15
CA PHE A 186 -12.51 6.04 -17.05
C PHE A 186 -11.70 7.35 -17.06
N ALA A 187 -12.33 8.43 -16.57
CA ALA A 187 -11.72 9.73 -16.40
C ALA A 187 -12.40 10.50 -15.25
N LYS A 188 -11.60 10.97 -14.28
CA LYS A 188 -12.09 11.81 -13.15
C LYS A 188 -11.93 13.32 -13.37
N ARG A 189 -11.20 13.72 -14.42
CA ARG A 189 -10.86 15.12 -14.72
C ARG A 189 -11.08 15.42 -16.19
N GLN A 190 -11.68 16.56 -16.49
CA GLN A 190 -11.86 17.01 -17.88
C GLN A 190 -10.52 17.20 -18.59
N SER A 191 -9.46 17.59 -17.88
CA SER A 191 -8.13 17.67 -18.46
C SER A 191 -7.58 16.36 -19.01
N TYR A 192 -8.13 15.19 -18.65
CA TYR A 192 -7.70 13.91 -19.23
C TYR A 192 -8.11 13.77 -20.69
N PHE A 193 -9.08 14.57 -21.14
CA PHE A 193 -9.49 14.68 -22.53
C PHE A 193 -8.64 15.69 -23.33
N ALA A 194 -7.60 16.25 -22.73
CA ALA A 194 -6.68 17.16 -23.43
C ALA A 194 -5.58 16.36 -24.17
N PRO A 195 -5.26 16.67 -25.44
CA PRO A 195 -4.21 15.97 -26.19
C PRO A 195 -2.84 15.96 -25.49
N GLN A 196 -2.52 17.02 -24.74
CA GLN A 196 -1.27 17.17 -23.98
C GLN A 196 -1.16 16.21 -22.78
N ARG A 197 -2.25 15.48 -22.47
CA ARG A 197 -2.32 14.48 -21.40
C ARG A 197 -2.30 13.06 -21.97
N ASP A 198 -1.64 12.86 -23.12
CA ASP A 198 -1.55 11.57 -23.79
C ASP A 198 -2.93 10.91 -24.01
N LEU A 199 -3.93 11.72 -24.39
CA LEU A 199 -5.26 11.22 -24.76
C LEU A 199 -5.13 10.10 -25.79
N ALA A 200 -5.72 8.94 -25.48
CA ALA A 200 -5.64 7.74 -26.32
C ALA A 200 -6.49 7.83 -27.59
N PHE A 201 -7.68 8.40 -27.47
CA PHE A 201 -8.68 8.44 -28.54
C PHE A 201 -9.15 9.88 -28.74
N PRO A 202 -8.99 10.45 -29.94
CA PRO A 202 -9.49 11.79 -30.25
C PRO A 202 -10.97 11.95 -29.93
N LEU A 203 -11.39 13.16 -29.54
CA LEU A 203 -12.78 13.45 -29.16
C LEU A 203 -13.81 13.03 -30.23
N SER A 204 -13.44 13.11 -31.50
CA SER A 204 -14.30 12.71 -32.62
C SER A 204 -14.57 11.19 -32.71
N PHE A 205 -13.78 10.34 -32.03
CA PHE A 205 -14.00 8.89 -32.00
C PHE A 205 -15.26 8.55 -31.21
N TRP A 206 -15.53 9.28 -30.12
CA TRP A 206 -16.66 9.03 -29.23
C TRP A 206 -18.01 9.25 -29.94
N ASP A 207 -18.15 10.35 -30.70
CA ASP A 207 -19.37 10.61 -31.47
C ASP A 207 -19.60 9.56 -32.56
N ARG A 208 -18.52 9.12 -33.23
CA ARG A 208 -18.61 8.07 -34.26
C ARG A 208 -18.92 6.71 -33.66
N ALA A 209 -18.35 6.39 -32.51
CA ALA A 209 -18.64 5.16 -31.78
C ALA A 209 -20.09 5.12 -31.30
N ALA A 210 -20.58 6.21 -30.69
CA ALA A 210 -21.98 6.34 -30.29
C ALA A 210 -22.92 6.15 -31.48
N LYS A 211 -22.64 6.80 -32.62
CA LYS A 211 -23.44 6.69 -33.84
C LYS A 211 -23.43 5.28 -34.44
N ARG A 212 -22.28 4.60 -34.47
CA ARG A 212 -22.11 3.27 -35.10
C ARG A 212 -22.70 2.15 -34.25
N THR A 213 -22.47 2.21 -32.93
CA THR A 213 -22.78 1.10 -32.02
C THR A 213 -24.06 1.32 -31.22
N GLY A 214 -24.59 2.56 -31.19
CA GLY A 214 -25.71 2.93 -30.33
C GLY A 214 -25.32 3.10 -28.85
N VAL A 215 -24.03 3.01 -28.52
CA VAL A 215 -23.55 3.15 -27.13
C VAL A 215 -23.74 4.58 -26.63
N ARG A 216 -24.19 4.71 -25.38
CA ARG A 216 -24.27 5.96 -24.64
C ARG A 216 -23.06 6.05 -23.71
N PHE A 217 -22.22 7.04 -23.94
CA PHE A 217 -21.07 7.28 -23.07
C PHE A 217 -21.46 8.14 -21.87
N VAL A 218 -20.97 7.74 -20.70
CA VAL A 218 -21.11 8.48 -19.45
C VAL A 218 -19.74 8.69 -18.81
N ALA A 219 -19.55 9.79 -18.10
CA ALA A 219 -18.30 10.08 -17.40
C ALA A 219 -18.59 10.77 -16.06
N GLY A 220 -17.66 10.65 -15.11
CA GLY A 220 -17.70 11.37 -13.83
C GLY A 220 -16.52 12.31 -13.68
N ALA A 221 -16.44 13.33 -14.55
CA ALA A 221 -15.26 14.18 -14.68
C ALA A 221 -15.49 15.59 -14.12
N GLU A 222 -14.62 16.02 -13.20
CA GLU A 222 -14.59 17.39 -12.68
C GLU A 222 -13.88 18.34 -13.65
N ASN A 223 -14.30 19.62 -13.68
CA ASN A 223 -13.54 20.67 -14.35
C ASN A 223 -12.39 21.11 -13.44
N ASP A 224 -11.17 20.70 -13.78
CA ASP A 224 -9.97 20.92 -12.97
C ASP A 224 -9.12 22.13 -13.42
N LYS A 225 -9.68 23.04 -14.24
CA LYS A 225 -8.96 24.21 -14.78
C LYS A 225 -8.41 25.12 -13.67
N GLU A 226 -9.23 25.45 -12.67
CA GLU A 226 -8.83 26.32 -11.56
C GLU A 226 -7.89 25.64 -10.56
N GLU A 227 -8.08 24.35 -10.29
CA GLU A 227 -7.16 23.58 -9.42
C GLU A 227 -5.77 23.58 -10.04
N ARG A 228 -5.67 23.30 -11.34
CA ARG A 228 -4.42 23.32 -12.11
C ARG A 228 -3.76 24.69 -12.13
N ALA A 229 -4.52 25.76 -12.24
CA ALA A 229 -3.97 27.12 -12.20
C ALA A 229 -3.33 27.44 -10.83
N ARG A 230 -3.84 26.85 -9.75
CA ARG A 230 -3.32 27.05 -8.37
C ARG A 230 -2.15 26.13 -8.04
N ARG A 231 -2.14 24.90 -8.55
CA ARG A 231 -1.15 23.88 -8.22
C ARG A 231 0.12 24.01 -9.05
N LYS A 232 1.23 24.35 -8.38
CA LYS A 232 2.56 24.49 -9.00
C LYS A 232 3.18 23.16 -9.44
N ASP A 233 2.74 22.07 -8.83
CA ASP A 233 3.22 20.71 -9.06
C ASP A 233 2.51 20.01 -10.22
N MET A 234 1.41 20.58 -10.72
CA MET A 234 0.73 20.06 -11.91
C MET A 234 1.36 20.65 -13.18
N PRO A 235 1.58 19.84 -14.24
CA PRO A 235 2.00 20.35 -15.53
C PRO A 235 1.03 21.41 -16.01
N LYS A 236 1.56 22.60 -16.36
CA LYS A 236 0.79 23.60 -17.10
C LYS A 236 0.42 22.99 -18.44
N LEU A 237 -0.86 23.03 -18.76
CA LEU A 237 -1.33 22.61 -20.07
C LEU A 237 -1.26 23.84 -20.97
N ASP A 238 -0.38 23.80 -21.96
CA ASP A 238 -0.22 24.88 -22.95
C ASP A 238 -1.35 24.84 -24.02
N GLY A 239 -2.56 24.43 -23.62
CA GLY A 239 -3.69 24.26 -24.52
C GLY A 239 -5.04 24.16 -23.79
N GLU A 240 -6.11 24.15 -24.58
CA GLU A 240 -7.48 24.15 -24.10
C GLU A 240 -7.83 22.79 -23.47
N VAL A 241 -7.96 22.75 -22.14
CA VAL A 241 -8.82 21.75 -21.50
C VAL A 241 -10.19 21.91 -22.13
N PRO A 242 -10.80 20.85 -22.69
CA PRO A 242 -12.10 20.98 -23.34
C PRO A 242 -13.09 21.61 -22.36
N GLU A 243 -13.63 22.78 -22.70
CA GLU A 243 -14.62 23.45 -21.85
C GLU A 243 -15.92 22.64 -21.78
N VAL A 244 -16.20 21.89 -22.85
CA VAL A 244 -17.34 20.99 -23.00
C VAL A 244 -16.85 19.66 -23.58
N LEU A 245 -17.33 18.55 -23.03
CA LEU A 245 -17.10 17.22 -23.59
C LEU A 245 -17.99 17.03 -24.86
N PRO A 246 -17.63 16.13 -25.79
CA PRO A 246 -18.47 15.79 -26.93
C PRO A 246 -19.94 15.54 -26.56
N GLU A 247 -20.87 15.90 -27.44
CA GLU A 247 -22.31 15.73 -27.22
C GLU A 247 -22.70 14.27 -26.92
N SER A 248 -21.94 13.31 -27.43
CA SER A 248 -22.13 11.88 -27.15
C SER A 248 -21.80 11.46 -25.71
N ILE A 249 -21.15 12.32 -24.91
CA ILE A 249 -20.72 12.03 -23.54
C ILE A 249 -21.59 12.78 -22.55
N THR A 250 -22.36 12.03 -21.75
CA THR A 250 -23.07 12.58 -20.60
C THR A 250 -22.11 12.65 -19.40
N ASN A 251 -21.73 13.85 -18.97
CA ASN A 251 -20.91 14.04 -17.79
C ASN A 251 -21.78 14.18 -16.53
N TYR A 252 -21.64 13.26 -15.59
CA TYR A 252 -22.28 13.30 -14.28
C TYR A 252 -21.56 14.21 -13.27
N GLY A 253 -20.36 14.69 -13.60
CA GLY A 253 -19.51 15.42 -12.66
C GLY A 253 -18.88 14.47 -11.64
N LEU A 254 -18.29 15.03 -10.57
CA LEU A 254 -17.70 14.20 -9.52
C LEU A 254 -18.81 13.48 -8.75
N LEU A 255 -18.76 12.14 -8.74
CA LEU A 255 -19.72 11.30 -8.05
C LEU A 255 -19.23 10.90 -6.66
N PRO A 256 -20.13 10.78 -5.66
CA PRO A 256 -19.85 10.00 -4.46
C PRO A 256 -19.40 8.58 -4.83
N GLN A 257 -18.61 7.94 -3.96
CA GLN A 257 -18.04 6.61 -4.26
C GLN A 257 -19.12 5.57 -4.54
N SER A 258 -20.21 5.53 -3.76
CA SER A 258 -21.33 4.61 -3.96
C SER A 258 -21.94 4.76 -5.36
N ASP A 259 -22.20 6.00 -5.76
CA ASP A 259 -22.85 6.34 -7.03
C ASP A 259 -21.91 6.09 -8.21
N PHE A 260 -20.61 6.27 -7.99
CA PHE A 260 -19.57 5.91 -8.97
C PHE A 260 -19.50 4.40 -9.21
N VAL A 261 -19.47 3.60 -8.15
CA VAL A 261 -19.45 2.13 -8.24
C VAL A 261 -20.75 1.64 -8.89
N ASP A 262 -21.89 2.22 -8.51
CA ASP A 262 -23.19 1.93 -9.10
C ASP A 262 -23.24 2.27 -10.60
N ALA A 263 -22.70 3.43 -11.00
CA ALA A 263 -22.63 3.82 -12.41
C ALA A 263 -21.76 2.87 -13.24
N ILE A 264 -20.67 2.35 -12.67
CA ILE A 264 -19.85 1.31 -13.33
C ILE A 264 -20.63 -0.01 -13.41
N ALA A 265 -21.27 -0.45 -12.32
CA ALA A 265 -22.02 -1.69 -12.28
C ALA A 265 -23.14 -1.76 -13.33
N HIS A 266 -23.80 -0.63 -13.58
CA HIS A 266 -24.82 -0.47 -14.60
C HIS A 266 -24.27 -0.28 -16.03
N SER A 267 -22.94 -0.20 -16.20
CA SER A 267 -22.31 -0.10 -17.50
C SER A 267 -21.97 -1.47 -18.09
N ARG A 268 -22.02 -1.56 -19.42
CA ARG A 268 -21.63 -2.77 -20.17
C ARG A 268 -20.14 -2.82 -20.50
N LEU A 269 -19.44 -1.71 -20.28
CA LEU A 269 -18.03 -1.52 -20.66
C LEU A 269 -17.45 -0.33 -19.88
N LEU A 270 -16.20 -0.46 -19.44
CA LEU A 270 -15.35 0.62 -18.97
C LEU A 270 -14.33 1.00 -20.07
N VAL A 271 -14.23 2.28 -20.41
CA VAL A 271 -13.36 2.76 -21.49
C VAL A 271 -12.24 3.66 -20.96
N GLY A 272 -10.99 3.22 -21.08
CA GLY A 272 -9.83 4.04 -20.78
C GLY A 272 -9.63 5.20 -21.76
N VAL A 273 -9.14 6.34 -21.27
CA VAL A 273 -8.77 7.51 -22.09
C VAL A 273 -7.25 7.76 -22.14
N GLY A 274 -6.47 6.94 -21.44
CA GLY A 274 -5.02 7.08 -21.25
C GLY A 274 -4.61 7.56 -19.87
N ASN A 275 -5.49 8.26 -19.14
CA ASN A 275 -5.24 8.73 -17.79
C ASN A 275 -6.47 8.53 -16.87
N PRO A 276 -6.27 8.28 -15.56
CA PRO A 276 -4.98 8.13 -14.88
C PRO A 276 -4.31 6.80 -15.25
N ILE A 277 -2.97 6.74 -15.12
CA ILE A 277 -2.22 5.49 -15.22
C ILE A 277 -2.34 4.72 -13.91
N ILE A 278 -2.42 3.39 -13.99
CA ILE A 278 -2.38 2.43 -12.85
C ILE A 278 -3.38 2.80 -11.73
N SER A 279 -4.51 2.10 -11.68
CA SER A 279 -5.62 2.46 -10.79
C SER A 279 -6.44 1.23 -10.40
N PRO A 280 -7.08 1.21 -9.23
CA PRO A 280 -8.01 0.14 -8.86
C PRO A 280 -9.23 0.02 -9.78
N THR A 281 -9.70 1.12 -10.37
CA THR A 281 -11.00 1.18 -11.06
C THR A 281 -11.19 0.12 -12.16
N PRO A 282 -10.22 -0.14 -13.06
CA PRO A 282 -10.35 -1.25 -14.01
C PRO A 282 -10.50 -2.63 -13.36
N TYR A 283 -9.87 -2.89 -12.21
CA TYR A 283 -10.05 -4.14 -11.48
C TYR A 283 -11.42 -4.21 -10.79
N GLU A 284 -11.91 -3.08 -10.26
CA GLU A 284 -13.27 -2.97 -9.72
C GLU A 284 -14.31 -3.23 -10.80
N ALA A 285 -14.12 -2.67 -12.00
CA ALA A 285 -14.98 -2.92 -13.16
C ALA A 285 -15.03 -4.42 -13.51
N LEU A 286 -13.88 -5.11 -13.57
CA LEU A 286 -13.86 -6.56 -13.79
C LEU A 286 -14.61 -7.31 -12.68
N CYS A 287 -14.46 -6.91 -11.41
CA CYS A 287 -15.23 -7.49 -10.32
C CYS A 287 -16.74 -7.28 -10.48
N LEU A 288 -17.17 -6.14 -11.02
CA LEU A 288 -18.58 -5.85 -11.33
C LEU A 288 -19.05 -6.51 -12.64
N GLY A 289 -18.23 -7.34 -13.29
CA GLY A 289 -18.57 -7.97 -14.56
C GLY A 289 -18.58 -6.98 -15.73
N VAL A 290 -17.75 -5.94 -15.67
CA VAL A 290 -17.63 -4.88 -16.68
C VAL A 290 -16.26 -5.02 -17.36
N PRO A 291 -16.20 -5.36 -18.66
CA PRO A 291 -14.94 -5.47 -19.37
C PRO A 291 -14.28 -4.09 -19.53
N PHE A 292 -12.96 -4.08 -19.73
CA PHE A 292 -12.17 -2.85 -19.82
C PHE A 292 -11.50 -2.71 -21.20
N ILE A 293 -11.69 -1.57 -21.86
CA ILE A 293 -10.83 -1.15 -22.98
C ILE A 293 -9.60 -0.45 -22.39
N ASN A 294 -8.44 -1.08 -22.53
CA ASN A 294 -7.15 -0.60 -22.04
C ASN A 294 -6.34 0.04 -23.19
N PRO A 295 -6.16 1.37 -23.21
CA PRO A 295 -5.37 2.00 -24.24
C PRO A 295 -3.88 1.64 -24.17
N ILE A 296 -3.28 1.34 -25.32
CA ILE A 296 -1.82 1.25 -25.52
C ILE A 296 -1.35 2.60 -26.06
N LEU A 297 -0.65 3.36 -25.22
CA LEU A 297 -0.23 4.73 -25.50
C LEU A 297 1.08 4.78 -26.31
N ARG A 298 2.01 3.86 -26.04
CA ARG A 298 3.27 3.70 -26.78
C ARG A 298 3.61 2.21 -26.91
N TRP A 299 4.30 1.86 -27.99
CA TRP A 299 4.73 0.49 -28.27
C TRP A 299 5.92 0.48 -29.24
N ASP A 300 6.63 -0.65 -29.30
CA ASP A 300 7.61 -0.89 -30.37
C ASP A 300 6.87 -1.13 -31.70
N THR A 301 6.98 -0.18 -32.63
CA THR A 301 6.33 -0.27 -33.95
C THR A 301 6.91 -1.37 -34.84
N LYS A 302 8.13 -1.86 -34.56
CA LYS A 302 8.72 -3.00 -35.28
C LYS A 302 8.20 -4.34 -34.77
N ASN A 303 7.79 -4.38 -33.51
CA ASN A 303 7.21 -5.57 -32.88
C ASN A 303 5.95 -5.21 -32.07
N PRO A 304 4.88 -4.78 -32.75
CA PRO A 304 3.71 -4.19 -32.10
C PRO A 304 2.95 -5.17 -31.20
N MET A 305 3.18 -6.47 -31.34
CA MET A 305 2.53 -7.49 -30.51
C MET A 305 3.31 -7.83 -29.23
N ASN A 306 4.52 -7.27 -29.06
CA ASN A 306 5.30 -7.48 -27.84
C ASN A 306 4.74 -6.64 -26.69
N ARG A 307 3.90 -7.26 -25.85
CA ARG A 307 3.27 -6.60 -24.70
C ARG A 307 4.26 -6.06 -23.68
N ARG A 308 5.48 -6.57 -23.62
CA ARG A 308 6.52 -6.01 -22.72
C ARG A 308 6.86 -4.57 -23.10
N GLU A 309 6.82 -4.25 -24.39
CA GLU A 309 7.11 -2.91 -24.93
C GLU A 309 5.87 -2.00 -24.93
N TRP A 310 4.71 -2.49 -24.48
CA TRP A 310 3.51 -1.67 -24.39
C TRP A 310 3.55 -0.79 -23.15
N ASP A 311 3.52 0.52 -23.36
CA ASP A 311 3.14 1.53 -22.38
C ASP A 311 1.63 1.72 -22.48
N SER A 312 0.88 1.06 -21.60
CA SER A 312 -0.59 1.09 -21.59
C SER A 312 -1.11 1.84 -20.37
N GLN A 313 -2.33 2.37 -20.45
CA GLN A 313 -2.97 3.05 -19.32
C GLN A 313 -2.94 2.20 -18.03
N HIS A 314 -3.22 0.90 -18.14
CA HIS A 314 -3.14 -0.03 -17.02
C HIS A 314 -2.17 -1.18 -17.32
N ALA A 315 -0.89 -0.98 -16.98
CA ALA A 315 0.20 -1.92 -17.25
C ALA A 315 -0.11 -3.36 -16.76
N GLY A 316 -0.55 -3.53 -15.50
CA GLY A 316 -0.85 -4.86 -14.93
C GLY A 316 -2.03 -5.60 -15.57
N LEU A 317 -2.85 -4.93 -16.39
CA LEU A 317 -4.02 -5.52 -17.07
C LEU A 317 -3.79 -5.79 -18.55
N LYS A 318 -2.69 -5.29 -19.15
CA LYS A 318 -2.37 -5.53 -20.56
C LYS A 318 -2.13 -7.01 -20.87
N TRP A 319 -1.86 -7.82 -19.85
CA TRP A 319 -1.66 -9.26 -19.94
C TRP A 319 -2.96 -10.06 -20.02
N LEU A 320 -4.11 -9.45 -19.75
CA LEU A 320 -5.40 -10.08 -19.98
C LEU A 320 -5.85 -9.89 -21.42
N ASP A 321 -6.67 -10.83 -21.87
CA ASP A 321 -7.28 -10.86 -23.20
C ASP A 321 -8.79 -10.66 -23.11
N PRO A 322 -9.46 -10.40 -24.25
CA PRO A 322 -10.90 -10.53 -24.33
C PRO A 322 -11.38 -11.89 -23.81
N PRO A 323 -12.55 -11.95 -23.15
CA PRO A 323 -13.54 -10.88 -23.06
C PRO A 323 -13.31 -9.89 -21.92
N TYR A 324 -12.28 -10.06 -21.08
CA TYR A 324 -12.06 -9.22 -19.90
C TYR A 324 -11.42 -7.88 -20.24
N VAL A 325 -10.34 -7.89 -21.02
CA VAL A 325 -9.59 -6.68 -21.39
C VAL A 325 -9.36 -6.61 -22.89
N TYR A 326 -9.76 -5.50 -23.48
CA TYR A 326 -9.56 -5.18 -24.89
C TYR A 326 -8.43 -4.14 -24.99
N ASN A 327 -7.23 -4.58 -25.34
CA ASN A 327 -6.10 -3.68 -25.51
C ASN A 327 -6.16 -3.01 -26.90
N VAL A 328 -6.21 -1.68 -26.95
CA VAL A 328 -6.42 -0.91 -28.20
C VAL A 328 -5.32 0.11 -28.36
N PHE A 329 -4.69 0.15 -29.54
CA PHE A 329 -3.63 1.12 -29.83
C PHE A 329 -4.18 2.54 -29.89
N LYS A 330 -3.42 3.49 -29.35
CA LYS A 330 -3.69 4.92 -29.48
C LYS A 330 -3.89 5.29 -30.95
N ASP A 331 -4.88 6.14 -31.19
CA ASP A 331 -5.30 6.61 -32.51
C ASP A 331 -5.83 5.51 -33.49
N ASP A 332 -6.02 4.27 -33.04
CA ASP A 332 -6.64 3.19 -33.85
C ASP A 332 -8.18 3.23 -33.74
N GLU A 333 -8.82 3.99 -34.63
CA GLU A 333 -10.27 4.14 -34.64
C GLU A 333 -11.01 2.83 -34.87
N GLU A 334 -10.59 2.02 -35.84
CA GLU A 334 -11.31 0.78 -36.15
C GLU A 334 -11.11 -0.25 -35.04
N GLY A 335 -9.92 -0.31 -34.43
CA GLY A 335 -9.68 -1.09 -33.21
C GLY A 335 -10.58 -0.67 -32.06
N PHE A 336 -10.73 0.63 -31.83
CA PHE A 336 -11.63 1.20 -30.82
C PHE A 336 -13.09 0.81 -31.06
N LEU A 337 -13.60 0.98 -32.28
CA LEU A 337 -14.98 0.63 -32.66
C LEU A 337 -15.24 -0.87 -32.50
N LYS A 338 -14.33 -1.72 -32.99
CA LYS A 338 -14.44 -3.18 -32.85
C LYS A 338 -14.40 -3.64 -31.40
N ALA A 339 -13.56 -3.03 -30.57
CA ALA A 339 -13.48 -3.36 -29.16
C ALA A 339 -14.80 -3.04 -28.43
N ILE A 340 -15.43 -1.91 -28.75
CA ILE A 340 -16.76 -1.57 -28.22
C ILE A 340 -17.81 -2.59 -28.67
N GLU A 341 -17.89 -2.88 -29.98
CA GLU A 341 -18.84 -3.85 -30.53
C GLU A 341 -18.68 -5.24 -29.87
N ALA A 342 -17.43 -5.70 -29.72
CA ALA A 342 -17.11 -6.98 -29.10
C ALA A 342 -17.46 -7.01 -27.61
N ALA A 343 -17.12 -5.96 -26.85
CA ALA A 343 -17.44 -5.85 -25.43
C ALA A 343 -18.95 -5.82 -25.19
N LEU A 344 -19.71 -5.07 -26.01
CA LEU A 344 -21.18 -4.99 -25.89
C LEU A 344 -21.88 -6.31 -26.22
N SER A 345 -21.30 -7.13 -27.09
CA SER A 345 -21.84 -8.43 -27.51
C SER A 345 -21.34 -9.61 -26.68
N THR A 346 -20.33 -9.41 -25.84
CA THR A 346 -19.67 -10.46 -25.04
C THR A 346 -19.64 -10.05 -23.57
N PRO A 347 -20.78 -10.09 -22.85
CA PRO A 347 -20.80 -9.79 -21.42
C PRO A 347 -19.94 -10.79 -20.66
N ILE A 348 -19.38 -10.33 -19.53
CA ILE A 348 -18.60 -11.17 -18.62
C ILE A 348 -19.33 -11.29 -17.28
N GLU A 349 -19.10 -12.40 -16.61
CA GLU A 349 -19.44 -12.54 -15.19
C GLU A 349 -18.49 -11.71 -14.32
N SER A 350 -18.85 -11.55 -13.05
CA SER A 350 -17.95 -11.00 -12.03
C SER A 350 -16.61 -11.74 -12.05
N TYR A 351 -15.52 -10.98 -12.18
CA TYR A 351 -14.18 -11.53 -12.25
C TYR A 351 -13.19 -10.76 -11.37
N ILE A 352 -12.81 -11.41 -10.26
CA ILE A 352 -11.74 -10.94 -9.39
C ILE A 352 -10.47 -11.72 -9.75
N LEU A 353 -9.40 -11.01 -10.08
CA LEU A 353 -8.13 -11.67 -10.35
C LEU A 353 -7.66 -12.41 -9.10
N PRO A 354 -7.14 -13.65 -9.20
CA PRO A 354 -6.75 -14.44 -8.03
C PRO A 354 -5.82 -13.70 -7.06
N ARG A 355 -4.89 -12.88 -7.60
CA ARG A 355 -3.95 -12.07 -6.81
C ARG A 355 -4.60 -10.91 -6.04
N MET A 356 -5.81 -10.51 -6.40
CA MET A 356 -6.55 -9.39 -5.82
C MET A 356 -7.70 -9.83 -4.91
N THR A 357 -7.85 -11.13 -4.67
CA THR A 357 -8.73 -11.61 -3.61
C THR A 357 -8.18 -11.16 -2.25
N MET A 358 -9.07 -10.94 -1.29
CA MET A 358 -8.71 -10.58 0.08
C MET A 358 -7.81 -11.65 0.69
N ALA A 359 -8.12 -12.93 0.48
CA ALA A 359 -7.29 -14.04 0.93
C ALA A 359 -5.86 -13.98 0.37
N ALA A 360 -5.68 -13.59 -0.90
CA ALA A 360 -4.35 -13.45 -1.48
C ALA A 360 -3.59 -12.23 -0.91
N VAL A 361 -4.28 -11.11 -0.65
CA VAL A 361 -3.70 -9.92 0.00
C VAL A 361 -3.30 -10.25 1.44
N GLU A 362 -4.17 -10.93 2.20
CA GLU A 362 -3.91 -11.42 3.55
C GLU A 362 -2.69 -12.35 3.58
N GLY A 363 -2.61 -13.30 2.63
CA GLY A 363 -1.46 -14.18 2.51
C GLY A 363 -0.14 -13.43 2.29
N ARG A 364 -0.12 -12.41 1.42
CA ARG A 364 1.07 -11.56 1.21
C ARG A 364 1.39 -10.71 2.43
N LEU A 365 0.37 -10.12 3.04
CA LEU A 365 0.54 -9.29 4.23
C LEU A 365 1.06 -10.10 5.42
N SER A 366 0.56 -11.31 5.63
CA SER A 366 1.08 -12.25 6.63
C SER A 366 2.53 -12.63 6.34
N ALA A 367 2.86 -12.98 5.08
CA ALA A 367 4.23 -13.30 4.69
C ALA A 367 5.19 -12.12 4.94
N ILE A 368 4.73 -10.89 4.73
CA ILE A 368 5.48 -9.68 5.06
C ILE A 368 5.62 -9.57 6.58
N LEU A 369 4.54 -9.52 7.35
CA LEU A 369 4.60 -9.20 8.78
C LEU A 369 5.28 -10.27 9.64
N GLU A 370 5.30 -11.52 9.19
CA GLU A 370 5.87 -12.65 9.94
C GLU A 370 7.30 -13.02 9.51
N ALA A 371 7.85 -12.38 8.47
CA ALA A 371 9.22 -12.63 8.03
C ALA A 371 10.28 -12.14 9.04
N ASP A 372 11.44 -12.81 9.06
CA ASP A 372 12.60 -12.39 9.84
C ASP A 372 13.38 -11.27 9.13
N TRP A 373 12.79 -10.07 9.15
CA TRP A 373 13.38 -8.90 8.52
C TRP A 373 14.71 -8.48 9.13
N LYS A 374 14.94 -8.83 10.40
CA LYS A 374 16.23 -8.61 11.05
C LYS A 374 17.32 -9.39 10.34
N LYS A 375 17.10 -10.68 10.11
CA LYS A 375 18.03 -11.53 9.36
C LYS A 375 18.20 -11.07 7.91
N GLU A 376 17.12 -10.67 7.25
CA GLU A 376 17.22 -10.11 5.88
C GLU A 376 18.06 -8.83 5.85
N ALA A 377 17.90 -7.95 6.84
CA ALA A 377 18.71 -6.74 6.94
C ALA A 377 20.19 -7.06 7.26
N GLU A 378 20.46 -8.10 8.06
CA GLU A 378 21.82 -8.63 8.28
C GLU A 378 22.48 -9.02 6.94
N LEU A 379 21.78 -9.75 6.07
CA LEU A 379 22.31 -10.15 4.76
C LEU A 379 22.60 -8.96 3.84
N VAL A 380 21.70 -7.96 3.81
CA VAL A 380 21.91 -6.75 3.01
C VAL A 380 23.16 -6.00 3.45
N LEU A 381 23.44 -5.97 4.75
CA LEU A 381 24.65 -5.31 5.27
C LEU A 381 25.92 -6.03 4.89
N GLU A 382 25.93 -7.35 5.03
CA GLU A 382 27.09 -8.16 4.67
C GLU A 382 27.45 -7.96 3.20
N GLU A 383 26.44 -7.93 2.33
CA GLU A 383 26.64 -7.68 0.91
C GLU A 383 27.14 -6.25 0.63
N ARG A 384 26.55 -5.23 1.25
CA ARG A 384 27.00 -3.84 1.08
C ARG A 384 28.42 -3.61 1.59
N ARG A 385 28.80 -4.24 2.72
CA ARG A 385 30.18 -4.22 3.23
C ARG A 385 31.15 -4.85 2.24
N ARG A 386 30.78 -5.98 1.65
CA ARG A 386 31.58 -6.68 0.63
C ARG A 386 31.80 -5.83 -0.61
N GLN A 387 30.79 -5.05 -1.01
CA GLN A 387 30.82 -4.17 -2.18
C GLN A 387 31.45 -2.79 -1.91
N GLY A 388 31.70 -2.42 -0.66
CA GLY A 388 32.16 -1.09 -0.29
C GLY A 388 31.12 0.02 -0.49
N SER A 389 29.83 -0.33 -0.58
CA SER A 389 28.73 0.61 -0.80
C SER A 389 27.94 0.89 0.49
N GLY A 390 27.26 2.04 0.56
CA GLY A 390 26.29 2.32 1.62
C GLY A 390 26.87 2.50 3.03
N ALA A 391 27.97 3.25 3.18
CA ALA A 391 28.65 3.49 4.46
C ALA A 391 27.70 3.98 5.59
N LYS A 392 26.72 4.85 5.29
CA LYS A 392 25.70 5.34 6.23
C LYS A 392 24.74 4.24 6.69
N VAL A 393 24.30 3.38 5.77
CA VAL A 393 23.46 2.22 6.11
C VAL A 393 24.26 1.23 6.95
N CYS A 394 25.52 1.00 6.59
CA CYS A 394 26.43 0.19 7.37
C CYS A 394 26.63 0.76 8.77
N SER A 395 26.76 2.08 8.98
CA SER A 395 27.00 2.65 10.31
C SER A 395 25.79 2.48 11.24
N VAL A 396 24.59 2.84 10.78
CA VAL A 396 23.34 2.73 11.55
C VAL A 396 23.07 1.28 11.95
N LEU A 397 23.15 0.37 10.98
CA LEU A 397 22.85 -1.04 11.24
C LEU A 397 23.96 -1.79 11.99
N SER A 398 25.24 -1.43 11.78
CA SER A 398 26.33 -2.03 12.56
C SER A 398 26.17 -1.76 14.04
N TYR A 399 25.63 -0.59 14.42
CA TYR A 399 25.30 -0.33 15.81
C TYR A 399 24.20 -1.27 16.32
N GLN A 400 23.10 -1.35 15.57
CA GLN A 400 21.94 -2.16 15.96
C GLN A 400 22.35 -3.62 16.26
N TRP A 401 23.43 -4.14 15.62
CA TRP A 401 23.99 -5.49 15.80
C TRP A 401 25.17 -5.63 16.77
N LYS A 402 25.83 -4.54 17.18
CA LYS A 402 26.99 -4.61 18.10
C LYS A 402 26.62 -5.11 19.50
N PHE A 403 25.35 -5.03 19.89
CA PHE A 403 24.83 -5.60 21.14
C PHE A 403 24.20 -6.99 20.90
N ARG A 404 25.01 -7.98 20.51
CA ARG A 404 24.73 -9.36 20.90
C ARG A 404 25.35 -9.54 22.29
N PRO A 405 24.59 -9.86 23.36
CA PRO A 405 25.22 -10.48 24.50
C PRO A 405 25.75 -11.81 23.97
N THR A 406 27.04 -11.87 23.66
CA THR A 406 27.68 -13.15 23.34
C THR A 406 27.56 -13.97 24.61
N SER A 407 26.76 -15.04 24.55
CA SER A 407 26.64 -16.05 25.61
C SER A 407 28.02 -16.57 26.05
N SER A 408 29.03 -16.45 25.19
CA SER A 408 30.45 -16.69 25.46
C SER A 408 31.04 -15.85 26.60
N PHE A 409 30.61 -14.59 26.79
CA PHE A 409 31.11 -13.75 27.88
C PHE A 409 30.54 -14.17 29.25
N PHE A 410 29.30 -14.63 29.29
CA PHE A 410 28.67 -15.13 30.53
C PHE A 410 29.20 -16.50 30.95
N VAL A 411 29.47 -17.40 29.98
CA VAL A 411 30.05 -18.73 30.27
C VAL A 411 31.51 -18.63 30.72
N ALA A 412 32.30 -17.70 30.16
CA ALA A 412 33.67 -17.46 30.59
C ALA A 412 33.74 -16.85 32.00
N ALA A 413 32.82 -15.94 32.35
CA ALA A 413 32.72 -15.38 33.69
C ALA A 413 32.29 -16.43 34.74
N PHE A 414 31.35 -17.32 34.40
CA PHE A 414 30.93 -18.42 35.29
C PHE A 414 32.05 -19.46 35.52
N HIS A 415 32.83 -19.80 34.49
CA HIS A 415 33.96 -20.73 34.63
C HIS A 415 35.13 -20.13 35.43
N ALA A 416 35.37 -18.82 35.35
CA ALA A 416 36.41 -18.16 36.14
C ALA A 416 36.08 -18.12 37.64
N ILE A 417 34.78 -18.05 38.01
CA ILE A 417 34.32 -17.96 39.41
C ILE A 417 34.29 -19.34 40.10
N ALA A 418 34.11 -20.42 39.34
CA ALA A 418 34.12 -21.79 39.86
C ALA A 418 35.53 -22.34 40.16
N SER A 419 36.59 -21.60 39.82
CA SER A 419 37.97 -22.03 40.11
C SER A 419 38.29 -21.96 41.61
N PRO A 420 38.90 -23.00 42.21
CA PRO A 420 39.30 -23.01 43.62
C PRO A 420 40.43 -22.04 43.96
N ALA A 421 41.04 -21.38 42.96
CA ALA A 421 42.13 -20.42 43.13
C ALA A 421 41.68 -18.98 43.46
N VAL A 422 40.36 -18.68 43.47
CA VAL A 422 39.85 -17.32 43.72
C VAL A 422 39.65 -17.07 45.23
N PRO A 423 40.29 -16.03 45.83
CA PRO A 423 40.16 -15.71 47.25
C PRO A 423 38.71 -15.44 47.70
N ARG A 424 38.32 -15.98 48.86
CA ARG A 424 36.94 -15.88 49.42
C ARG A 424 36.38 -14.45 49.51
N ARG A 425 37.23 -13.41 49.64
CA ARG A 425 36.78 -12.01 49.69
C ARG A 425 36.23 -11.47 48.37
N ILE A 426 36.61 -12.04 47.22
CA ILE A 426 36.12 -11.62 45.89
C ILE A 426 34.77 -12.28 45.57
N ARG A 427 34.47 -13.47 46.13
CA ARG A 427 33.17 -14.15 45.94
C ARG A 427 31.99 -13.41 46.58
N ILE A 428 32.22 -12.64 47.65
CA ILE A 428 31.15 -11.93 48.38
C ILE A 428 30.76 -10.64 47.64
N GLY A 429 31.73 -9.89 47.11
CA GLY A 429 31.46 -8.65 46.37
C GLY A 429 30.73 -8.83 45.03
N ILE A 430 30.85 -10.01 44.41
CA ILE A 430 30.14 -10.33 43.15
C ILE A 430 28.71 -10.80 43.43
N HIS A 431 28.47 -11.45 44.57
CA HIS A 431 27.12 -11.90 44.93
C HIS A 431 26.18 -10.72 45.22
N GLU A 432 26.69 -9.61 45.76
CA GLU A 432 25.93 -8.36 45.97
C GLU A 432 25.68 -7.58 44.66
N TYR A 433 26.56 -7.71 43.66
CA TYR A 433 26.38 -7.06 42.36
C TYR A 433 25.31 -7.75 41.49
N PHE A 434 25.10 -9.06 41.67
CA PHE A 434 24.12 -9.84 40.90
C PHE A 434 22.70 -9.81 41.48
N THR A 435 22.52 -9.62 42.79
CA THR A 435 21.18 -9.43 43.38
C THR A 435 20.52 -8.11 42.98
N PHE A 436 21.29 -7.13 42.50
CA PHE A 436 20.76 -5.83 42.06
C PHE A 436 20.05 -5.86 40.69
N PHE A 437 20.19 -6.95 39.92
CA PHE A 437 19.65 -7.04 38.55
C PHE A 437 18.48 -8.02 38.38
N HIS A 438 18.02 -8.68 39.45
CA HIS A 438 16.87 -9.59 39.39
C HIS A 438 15.93 -9.41 40.60
N HIS A 439 15.15 -8.32 40.62
CA HIS A 439 13.75 -8.27 41.11
C HIS A 439 13.16 -6.86 40.97
N PRO A 440 12.08 -6.65 40.18
CA PRO A 440 11.27 -5.44 40.26
C PRO A 440 9.99 -5.75 41.05
N SER A 441 10.06 -5.69 42.38
CA SER A 441 8.85 -5.66 43.20
C SER A 441 9.20 -5.22 44.62
N SER A 442 8.75 -4.01 44.99
CA SER A 442 8.48 -3.49 46.35
C SER A 442 9.07 -2.08 46.56
N PHE A 443 8.31 -1.05 46.20
CA PHE A 443 8.51 0.31 46.73
C PHE A 443 7.16 0.90 47.10
N PHE A 444 6.61 0.52 48.25
CA PHE A 444 5.56 1.25 48.96
C PHE A 444 5.65 0.96 50.47
N HIS A 445 5.63 2.05 51.26
CA HIS A 445 5.69 2.11 52.74
C HIS A 445 7.06 1.80 53.37
N ALA A 446 7.61 2.57 54.30
CA ALA A 446 7.09 3.63 55.15
C ALA A 446 8.25 4.54 55.59
N ILE A 447 8.02 5.86 55.66
CA ILE A 447 8.78 6.74 56.56
C ILE A 447 7.75 7.37 57.50
N SER A 448 7.58 6.74 58.67
CA SER A 448 7.01 7.40 59.83
C SER A 448 7.90 7.14 61.03
N HIS A 449 8.49 8.24 61.50
CA HIS A 449 8.79 8.54 62.90
C HIS A 449 9.92 7.82 63.65
N GLN A 450 10.72 8.72 64.26
CA GLN A 450 11.36 8.65 65.58
C GLN A 450 12.78 8.07 65.65
N HIS A 451 13.73 8.65 66.38
CA HIS A 451 13.64 9.64 67.46
C HIS A 451 15.03 10.26 67.77
N GLN A 452 15.00 11.46 68.36
CA GLN A 452 15.99 12.09 69.25
C GLN A 452 17.29 12.64 68.65
#